data_AF-A0A7W9E3I4-F1
#
_entry.id   AF-A0A7W9E3I4-F1
#
_cell.length_a   1.000
_cell.length_b   1.000
_cell.length_c   1.000
_cell.angle_alpha   90.00
_cell.angle_beta   90.00
_cell.angle_gamma   90.00
#
_symmetry.space_group_name_H-M   'P 1'
#
loop_
_entity.id
_entity.type
_entity.pdbx_description
1 polymer ?
#
loop_
_entity_poly.entity_id
_entity_poly.type
_entity_poly.pdbx_seq_one_letter_code
_entity_poly.pdbx_strand_id
1 'polypeptide(L)' 'MLGNAFSGWHLVIILFIVLLLFGAPKLPGLARSLGQSMKIFKTEIKGDKGDDTADGNPKTDGPVDPAAKP' A
#
# COMPACT_ATOMS: atom_id res chain seq x y z
N MET A 1 -14.88 -1.96 -33.95
CA MET A 1 -13.99 -0.83 -33.58
C MET A 1 -14.27 -0.35 -32.15
N LEU A 2 -14.13 -1.23 -31.13
CA LEU A 2 -14.42 -0.92 -29.71
C LEU A 2 -13.38 -1.51 -28.73
N GLY A 3 -12.32 -2.16 -29.22
CA GLY A 3 -11.40 -2.98 -28.40
C GLY A 3 -10.36 -2.20 -27.58
N ASN A 4 -10.24 -0.88 -27.74
CA ASN A 4 -9.21 -0.07 -27.09
C ASN A 4 -9.72 0.74 -25.88
N ALA A 5 -11.01 0.69 -25.55
CA ALA A 5 -11.58 1.47 -24.44
C ALA A 5 -11.11 0.99 -23.05
N PHE A 6 -10.64 -0.25 -22.95
CA PHE A 6 -10.04 -0.81 -21.73
C PHE A 6 -8.54 -1.05 -21.90
N SER A 7 -7.88 -0.31 -22.79
CA SER A 7 -6.41 -0.31 -22.84
C SER A 7 -5.92 0.20 -21.49
N GLY A 8 -5.13 -0.62 -20.77
CA GLY A 8 -4.58 -0.32 -19.44
C GLY A 8 -3.86 1.03 -19.35
N TRP A 9 -3.61 1.66 -20.49
CA TRP A 9 -3.24 3.07 -20.60
C TRP A 9 -4.12 4.03 -19.80
N HIS A 10 -5.44 3.79 -19.69
CA HIS A 10 -6.32 4.63 -18.90
C HIS A 10 -5.99 4.57 -17.40
N LEU A 11 -5.65 3.39 -16.87
CA LEU A 11 -5.24 3.24 -15.47
C LEU A 11 -3.93 3.97 -15.20
N VAL A 12 -3.00 3.96 -16.16
CA VAL A 12 -1.74 4.72 -16.05
C VAL A 12 -2.00 6.21 -16.00
N ILE A 13 -2.92 6.73 -16.84
CA ILE A 13 -3.30 8.15 -16.83
C ILE A 13 -3.93 8.56 -15.49
N ILE A 14 -4.86 7.74 -14.97
CA ILE A 14 -5.49 8.01 -13.67
C ILE A 14 -4.45 7.99 -12.56
N LEU A 15 -3.56 6.99 -12.56
CA LEU A 15 -2.47 6.90 -11.59
C LEU A 15 -1.57 8.15 -11.65
N PHE A 16 -1.27 8.63 -12.86
CA PHE A 16 -0.48 9.84 -13.07
C PHE A 16 -1.17 11.09 -12.49
N ILE A 17 -2.48 11.24 -12.68
CA ILE A 17 -3.25 12.33 -12.08
C ILE A 17 -3.22 12.25 -10.56
N VAL A 18 -3.43 11.06 -9.98
CA VAL A 18 -3.36 10.85 -8.53
C VAL A 18 -1.96 11.17 -7.99
N LEU A 19 -0.90 10.77 -8.69
CA LEU A 19 0.50 11.11 -8.36
C LEU A 19 0.73 12.63 -8.36
N LEU A 20 0.14 13.38 -9.29
CA LEU A 20 0.27 14.84 -9.34
C LEU A 20 -0.48 15.53 -8.19
N LEU A 21 -1.66 15.02 -7.80
CA LEU A 21 -2.47 15.61 -6.73
C LEU A 21 -1.91 15.27 -5.34
N PHE A 22 -1.51 14.02 -5.11
CA PHE A 22 -1.06 13.54 -3.81
C PHE A 22 0.47 13.60 -3.65
N GLY A 23 1.23 13.58 -4.73
CA GLY A 23 2.69 13.50 -4.73
C GLY A 23 3.23 12.08 -4.51
N ALA A 24 4.41 11.81 -5.07
CA ALA A 24 5.14 10.55 -4.92
C ALA A 24 5.37 10.07 -3.46
N PRO A 25 5.67 10.94 -2.46
CA PRO A 25 5.94 10.46 -1.11
C PRO A 25 4.68 10.10 -0.30
N LYS A 26 3.48 10.56 -0.70
CA LYS A 26 2.24 10.32 0.05
C LYS A 26 1.55 9.00 -0.31
N LEU A 27 1.70 8.54 -1.55
CA LEU A 27 1.19 7.23 -1.98
C LEU A 27 1.73 6.03 -1.19
N PRO A 28 3.06 5.90 -0.95
CA PRO A 28 3.57 4.78 -0.16
C PRO A 28 3.15 4.86 1.31
N GLY A 29 2.95 6.07 1.85
CA GLY A 29 2.43 6.26 3.20
C GLY A 29 0.99 5.76 3.34
N LEU A 30 0.10 6.19 2.44
CA LEU A 30 -1.30 5.76 2.40
C LEU A 30 -1.43 4.26 2.15
N ALA A 31 -0.63 3.70 1.24
CA ALA A 31 -0.61 2.27 0.97
C ALA A 31 -0.15 1.46 2.19
N ARG A 32 0.87 1.94 2.94
CA ARG A 32 1.32 1.28 4.17
C ARG A 32 0.25 1.32 5.26
N SER A 33 -0.38 2.46 5.51
CA SER A 33 -1.42 2.56 6.55
C SER A 33 -2.67 1.74 6.20
N LEU A 34 -3.12 1.78 4.94
CA LEU A 34 -4.22 0.95 4.46
C LEU A 34 -3.88 -0.54 4.51
N GLY A 35 -2.65 -0.92 4.11
CA GLY A 35 -2.16 -2.29 4.17
C GLY A 35 -2.11 -2.84 5.60
N GLN A 36 -1.70 -2.02 6.57
CA GLN A 36 -1.73 -2.40 7.99
C GLN A 36 -3.16 -2.62 8.50
N SER A 37 -4.09 -1.70 8.20
CA SER A 37 -5.51 -1.88 8.57
C SER A 37 -6.14 -3.12 7.91
N MET A 38 -5.84 -3.35 6.62
CA MET A 38 -6.31 -4.53 5.91
C MET A 38 -5.70 -5.84 6.43
N LYS A 39 -4.43 -5.83 6.86
CA LYS A 39 -3.78 -6.99 7.49
C LYS A 39 -4.49 -7.36 8.80
N ILE A 40 -4.75 -6.37 9.67
CA ILE A 40 -5.45 -6.59 10.94
C ILE A 40 -6.86 -7.14 10.69
N PHE A 41 -7.63 -6.48 9.81
CA PHE A 41 -8.97 -6.93 9.44
C PHE A 41 -8.98 -8.36 8.87
N LYS A 42 -8.02 -8.69 8.00
CA LYS A 42 -7.87 -10.05 7.45
C LYS A 42 -7.46 -11.06 8.51
N THR A 43 -6.60 -10.70 9.45
CA THR A 43 -6.17 -11.56 10.56
C THR A 43 -7.33 -11.86 11.51
N GLU A 44 -8.13 -10.86 11.89
CA GLU A 44 -9.31 -11.06 12.74
C GLU A 44 -10.37 -11.94 12.05
N ILE A 45 -10.62 -11.73 10.76
CA ILE A 45 -11.58 -12.54 9.99
C ILE A 45 -11.05 -13.96 9.74
N LYS A 46 -9.74 -14.13 9.55
CA LYS A 46 -9.14 -15.44 9.35
C LYS A 46 -8.97 -16.23 10.66
N GLY A 47 -8.88 -15.55 11.80
CA GLY A 47 -8.81 -16.20 13.13
C GLY A 47 -10.00 -17.11 13.45
N ASP A 48 -11.16 -16.89 12.80
CA ASP A 48 -12.36 -17.72 12.96
C ASP A 48 -12.42 -18.91 11.97
N LYS A 49 -11.58 -18.90 10.92
CA LYS A 49 -11.46 -19.94 9.88
C LYS A 49 -10.01 -20.42 9.79
N GLY A 50 -9.69 -21.41 10.62
CA GLY A 50 -8.56 -22.35 10.54
C GLY A 50 -7.35 -21.98 9.65
N ASP A 51 -6.22 -21.84 10.33
CA ASP A 51 -4.88 -22.26 9.91
C ASP A 51 -3.96 -21.29 9.13
N ASP A 52 -2.71 -21.37 9.60
CA ASP A 52 -1.47 -20.68 9.29
C ASP A 52 -1.21 -20.38 7.80
N THR A 53 -0.69 -19.18 7.49
CA THR A 53 0.32 -18.97 6.43
C THR A 53 0.91 -17.56 6.51
N ALA A 54 2.23 -17.54 6.75
CA ALA A 54 3.27 -16.57 6.35
C ALA A 54 3.05 -15.08 6.62
N ASP A 55 3.63 -14.62 7.72
CA ASP A 55 3.93 -13.21 7.98
C ASP A 55 5.09 -12.74 7.07
N GLY A 56 4.74 -12.19 5.92
CA GLY A 56 5.67 -11.44 5.07
C GLY A 56 5.98 -10.10 5.71
N ASN A 57 7.12 -10.01 6.37
CA ASN A 57 7.70 -8.78 6.91
C ASN A 57 8.35 -7.94 5.80
N PRO A 58 7.88 -6.73 5.47
CA PRO A 58 8.76 -5.71 4.93
C PRO A 58 9.33 -4.91 6.10
N LYS A 59 10.56 -5.28 6.51
CA LYS A 59 11.46 -4.34 7.17
C LYS A 59 11.63 -3.15 6.24
N THR A 60 11.03 -2.04 6.61
CA THR A 60 11.42 -0.68 6.23
C THR A 60 10.88 0.15 7.38
N ASP A 61 11.51 0.11 8.56
CA ASP A 61 12.80 0.77 8.79
C ASP A 61 12.90 2.02 7.92
N GLY A 62 12.01 2.98 8.18
CA GLY A 62 12.39 4.38 8.02
C GLY A 62 13.63 4.60 8.89
N PRO A 63 14.70 5.26 8.39
CA PRO A 63 15.89 5.54 9.17
C PRO A 63 15.52 6.08 10.53
N VAL A 64 15.94 5.33 11.54
CA VAL A 64 16.17 5.81 12.91
C VAL A 64 16.90 7.15 12.85
N ASP A 65 16.24 8.21 13.30
CA ASP A 65 16.97 9.34 13.89
C ASP A 65 16.43 9.64 15.30
N PRO A 66 16.92 8.89 16.31
CA PRO A 66 16.81 9.27 17.72
C PRO A 66 18.05 10.04 18.20
N ALA A 67 18.81 10.72 17.32
CA ALA A 67 20.11 11.28 17.65
C ALA A 67 20.23 12.78 17.32
N ALA A 68 19.37 13.59 17.94
CA ALA A 68 19.70 14.98 18.27
C ALA A 68 19.71 15.14 19.80
N LYS A 69 20.83 14.73 20.39
CA LYS A 69 21.34 15.09 21.74
C LYS A 69 22.77 15.62 21.54
N PRO A 70 23.36 16.45 22.41
CA PRO A 70 23.14 16.63 23.85
C PRO A 70 22.08 17.65 24.26
#